data_AF-A0A015ZQ84-F1
#
_entry.id   AF-A0A015ZQ84-F1
#
_cell.length_a   1.000
_cell.length_b   1.000
_cell.length_c   1.000
_cell.angle_alpha   90.00
_cell.angle_beta   90.00
_cell.angle_gamma   90.00
#
_symmetry.space_group_name_H-M   'P 1'
#
loop_
_entity.id
_entity.type
_entity.pdbx_description
1 polymer ?
#
loop_
_entity_poly.entity_id
_entity_poly.type
_entity_poly.pdbx_seq_one_letter_code
_entity_poly.pdbx_strand_id
1 'polypeptide(L)'
;MDHAVMAVMKKKHDVHTNTHFSEENRRDILPVVCGYIEEDQLFLSFSSSLKNTKIRVVDSETGQTVFDDIITGTSFSIFLDRHSGSFDIYISNSKGL
;
A
#
# COMPACT_ATOMS: atom_id res chain seq x y z
N MET A 1 13.22 39.20 15.05
CA MET A 1 13.82 37.96 14.49
C MET A 1 12.67 37.01 14.25
N ASP A 2 12.12 37.06 13.03
CA ASP A 2 11.04 36.18 12.60
C ASP A 2 11.57 34.75 12.51
N HIS A 3 11.03 33.87 13.33
CA HIS A 3 11.24 32.43 13.19
C HIS A 3 10.44 31.98 11.97
N ALA A 4 11.06 32.07 10.79
CA ALA A 4 10.55 31.41 9.59
C ALA A 4 10.54 29.90 9.86
N VAL A 5 9.38 29.36 10.22
CA VAL A 5 9.13 27.92 10.26
C VAL A 5 9.25 27.44 8.82
N MET A 6 10.44 26.98 8.44
CA MET A 6 10.61 26.27 7.17
C MET A 6 9.86 24.95 7.30
N ALA A 7 8.65 24.90 6.75
CA ALA A 7 7.97 23.64 6.50
C ALA A 7 8.83 22.88 5.49
N VAL A 8 9.67 21.98 5.97
CA VAL A 8 10.39 21.02 5.11
C VAL A 8 9.32 20.14 4.48
N MET A 9 8.96 20.44 3.23
CA MET A 9 8.07 19.58 2.47
C MET A 9 8.75 18.22 2.34
N LYS A 10 8.20 17.22 3.02
CA LYS A 10 8.71 15.85 2.98
C LYS A 10 8.52 15.32 1.57
N LYS A 11 9.59 14.76 1.01
CA LYS A 11 9.61 14.31 -0.38
C LYS A 11 8.80 13.03 -0.48
N LYS A 12 7.68 13.09 -1.20
CA LYS A 12 6.90 11.91 -1.58
C LYS A 12 7.56 11.24 -2.77
N HIS A 13 7.67 9.93 -2.70
CA HIS A 13 8.20 9.09 -3.77
C HIS A 13 7.08 8.20 -4.27
N ASP A 14 6.51 8.51 -5.44
CA ASP A 14 5.52 7.64 -6.07
C ASP A 14 6.16 6.28 -6.36
N VAL A 15 5.42 5.21 -6.07
CA VAL A 15 5.86 3.85 -6.34
C VAL A 15 4.93 3.17 -7.34
N HIS A 16 5.49 2.23 -8.08
CA HIS A 16 4.69 1.39 -8.96
C HIS A 16 3.97 0.32 -8.13
N THR A 17 2.66 0.19 -8.30
CA THR A 17 1.85 -0.81 -7.58
C THR A 17 1.14 -1.73 -8.55
N ASN A 18 1.44 -3.02 -8.49
CA ASN A 18 0.78 -4.05 -9.28
C ASN A 18 -0.27 -4.76 -8.41
N THR A 19 -1.55 -4.61 -8.74
CA THR A 19 -2.63 -5.22 -7.95
C THR A 19 -3.05 -6.57 -8.54
N HIS A 20 -3.02 -7.60 -7.72
CA HIS A 20 -3.42 -8.97 -8.06
C HIS A 20 -4.64 -9.36 -7.23
N PHE A 21 -5.70 -9.81 -7.89
CA PHE A 21 -6.93 -10.25 -7.23
C PHE A 21 -7.08 -11.76 -7.29
N SER A 22 -7.53 -12.37 -6.20
CA SER A 22 -8.07 -13.73 -6.29
C SER A 22 -9.29 -13.77 -7.22
N GLU A 23 -9.51 -14.90 -7.90
CA GLU A 23 -10.59 -15.02 -8.90
C GLU A 23 -11.97 -14.72 -8.33
N GLU A 24 -12.19 -15.04 -7.05
CA GLU A 24 -13.43 -14.76 -6.31
C GLU A 24 -13.68 -13.25 -6.10
N ASN A 25 -12.63 -12.42 -6.05
CA ASN A 25 -12.69 -11.00 -5.70
C ASN A 25 -12.81 -10.04 -6.91
N ARG A 26 -12.73 -10.54 -8.15
CA ARG A 26 -12.60 -9.69 -9.35
C ARG A 26 -13.80 -8.76 -9.63
N ARG A 27 -14.93 -8.95 -8.96
CA ARG A 27 -16.16 -8.16 -9.22
C ARG A 27 -16.41 -7.01 -8.23
N ASP A 28 -15.85 -7.05 -7.03
CA ASP A 28 -16.26 -6.14 -5.94
C ASP A 28 -15.12 -5.28 -5.36
N ILE A 29 -13.85 -5.61 -5.65
CA ILE A 29 -12.71 -4.85 -5.12
C ILE A 29 -12.02 -4.08 -6.24
N LEU A 30 -11.99 -2.75 -6.10
CA LEU A 30 -11.32 -1.88 -7.06
C LEU A 30 -9.80 -1.81 -6.77
N PRO A 31 -8.96 -1.57 -7.79
CA PRO A 31 -7.50 -1.59 -7.64
C PRO A 31 -6.97 -0.47 -6.75
N VAL A 32 -5.72 -0.65 -6.33
CA VAL A 32 -4.92 0.40 -5.69
C VAL A 32 -4.84 1.58 -6.65
N VAL A 33 -5.22 2.77 -6.15
CA VAL A 33 -5.29 4.00 -6.96
C VAL A 33 -3.98 4.75 -6.89
N CYS A 34 -3.27 4.66 -5.76
CA CYS A 34 -2.01 5.34 -5.54
C CYS A 34 -1.20 4.62 -4.46
N GLY A 35 0.10 4.50 -4.70
CA GLY A 35 1.11 4.10 -3.73
C GLY A 35 2.25 5.12 -3.72
N TYR A 36 2.69 5.55 -2.54
CA TYR A 36 3.88 6.39 -2.40
C TYR A 36 4.61 6.09 -1.09
N ILE A 37 5.92 6.37 -1.06
CA ILE A 37 6.74 6.31 0.15
C ILE A 37 6.93 7.74 0.69
N GLU A 38 6.73 7.89 1.99
CA GLU A 38 7.09 9.08 2.77
C GLU A 38 7.68 8.60 4.10
N GLU A 39 8.90 9.04 4.45
CA GLU A 39 9.57 8.69 5.72
C GLU A 39 9.54 7.20 6.07
N ASP A 40 10.01 6.37 5.13
CA ASP A 40 10.09 4.91 5.29
C ASP A 40 8.72 4.23 5.41
N GLN A 41 7.62 4.94 5.20
CA GLN A 41 6.28 4.36 5.18
C GLN A 41 5.74 4.31 3.75
N LEU A 42 5.32 3.12 3.33
CA LEU A 42 4.52 2.93 2.13
C LEU A 42 3.06 3.25 2.45
N PHE A 43 2.51 4.26 1.80
CA PHE A 43 1.10 4.61 1.85
C PHE A 43 0.38 4.01 0.65
N LEU A 44 -0.71 3.28 0.90
CA LEU A 44 -1.56 2.70 -0.13
C LEU A 44 -2.98 3.23 0.00
N SER A 45 -3.57 3.64 -1.13
CA SER A 45 -4.96 4.11 -1.20
C SER A 45 -5.75 3.31 -2.23
N PHE A 46 -6.97 2.94 -1.86
CA PHE A 46 -7.88 2.12 -2.66
C PHE A 46 -9.05 2.97 -3.15
N SER A 47 -9.60 2.61 -4.30
CA SER A 47 -10.72 3.33 -4.91
C SER A 47 -12.06 3.04 -4.21
N SER A 48 -12.12 1.99 -3.40
CA SER A 48 -13.25 1.68 -2.51
C SER A 48 -12.76 1.25 -1.13
N SER A 49 -13.63 1.37 -0.13
CA SER A 49 -13.32 0.90 1.21
C SER A 49 -13.33 -0.63 1.24
N LEU A 50 -12.21 -1.18 1.67
CA LEU A 50 -12.03 -2.61 1.89
C LEU A 50 -12.76 -3.02 3.18
N LYS A 51 -13.33 -4.22 3.18
CA LYS A 51 -14.09 -4.76 4.31
C LYS A 51 -13.59 -6.15 4.63
N ASN A 52 -12.88 -6.28 5.75
CA ASN A 52 -12.33 -7.56 6.23
C ASN A 52 -11.59 -8.30 5.11
N THR A 53 -10.72 -7.57 4.40
CA THR A 53 -10.04 -8.04 3.19
C THR A 53 -8.60 -8.41 3.54
N LYS A 54 -8.16 -9.61 3.15
CA LYS A 54 -6.77 -10.04 3.32
C LYS A 54 -5.93 -9.35 2.25
N ILE A 55 -4.89 -8.64 2.69
CA ILE A 55 -3.90 -8.04 1.81
C ILE A 55 -2.52 -8.58 2.15
N ARG A 56 -1.80 -8.96 1.10
CA ARG A 56 -0.36 -9.23 1.14
C ARG A 56 0.35 -8.24 0.24
N VAL A 57 1.35 -7.54 0.77
CA VAL A 57 2.22 -6.64 0.01
C VAL A 57 3.61 -7.23 -0.05
N VAL A 58 4.12 -7.36 -1.27
CA VAL A 58 5.43 -7.92 -1.57
C VAL A 58 6.25 -6.85 -2.28
N ASP A 59 7.47 -6.62 -1.81
CA ASP A 59 8.46 -5.84 -2.55
C ASP A 59 8.81 -6.58 -3.86
N SER A 60 8.49 -5.97 -5.00
CA SER A 60 8.67 -6.60 -6.32
C SER A 60 10.15 -6.81 -6.67
N GLU A 61 11.06 -6.00 -6.11
CA GLU A 61 12.48 -6.06 -6.40
C GLU A 61 13.16 -7.21 -5.64
N THR A 62 12.72 -7.45 -4.40
CA THR A 62 13.35 -8.45 -3.50
C THR A 62 12.54 -9.73 -3.34
N GLY A 63 11.25 -9.70 -3.67
CA GLY A 63 10.29 -10.77 -3.38
C GLY A 63 9.91 -10.88 -1.90
N GLN A 64 10.36 -9.95 -1.05
CA GLN A 64 10.08 -9.98 0.39
C GLN A 64 8.63 -9.55 0.67
N THR A 65 7.93 -10.30 1.51
CA THR A 65 6.63 -9.87 2.03
C THR A 65 6.85 -8.83 3.13
N VAL A 66 6.38 -7.60 2.89
CA VAL A 66 6.50 -6.47 3.83
C VAL A 66 5.22 -6.27 4.65
N PHE A 67 4.10 -6.85 4.20
CA PHE A 67 2.84 -6.83 4.94
C PHE A 67 1.98 -8.03 4.56
N ASP A 68 1.29 -8.63 5.54
CA ASP A 68 0.36 -9.73 5.33
C ASP A 68 -0.72 -9.74 6.43
N ASP A 69 -1.82 -8.99 6.23
CA ASP A 69 -2.86 -8.89 7.25
C ASP A 69 -4.24 -8.57 6.65
N ILE A 70 -5.27 -8.64 7.49
CA ILE A 70 -6.63 -8.26 7.17
C ILE A 70 -6.81 -6.78 7.48
N ILE A 71 -7.33 -6.03 6.50
CA ILE A 71 -7.59 -4.61 6.65
C ILE A 71 -9.04 -4.26 6.37
N THR A 72 -9.46 -3.14 6.97
CA THR A 72 -10.73 -2.48 6.71
C THR A 72 -10.47 -0.99 6.59
N GLY A 73 -10.97 -0.36 5.53
CA GLY A 73 -10.76 1.06 5.24
C GLY A 73 -10.36 1.34 3.80
N THR A 74 -10.13 2.61 3.49
CA THR A 74 -9.81 3.10 2.14
C THR A 74 -8.30 3.29 1.92
N SER A 75 -7.51 3.23 2.98
CA SER A 75 -6.07 3.47 2.93
C SER A 75 -5.39 2.91 4.16
N PHE A 76 -4.10 2.60 4.05
CA PHE A 76 -3.24 2.25 5.18
C PHE A 76 -1.79 2.58 4.87
N SER A 77 -0.94 2.54 5.90
CA SER A 77 0.51 2.66 5.76
C SER A 77 1.23 1.43 6.33
N ILE A 78 2.39 1.12 5.75
CA ILE A 78 3.29 0.04 6.17
C ILE A 78 4.66 0.64 6.40
N PHE A 79 5.29 0.35 7.54
CA PHE A 79 6.71 0.66 7.75
C PHE A 79 7.58 -0.26 6.91
N LEU A 80 8.52 0.32 6.17
CA LEU A 80 9.48 -0.38 5.35
C LEU A 80 10.86 -0.33 6.01
N ASP A 81 11.55 -1.47 6.06
CA ASP A 81 12.98 -1.50 6.44
C ASP A 81 13.89 -0.89 5.35
N ARG A 82 13.38 -0.81 4.11
CA ARG A 82 14.11 -0.31 2.95
C ARG A 82 13.15 0.27 1.92
N HIS A 83 13.58 1.33 1.24
CA HIS A 83 12.83 1.88 0.11
C HIS A 83 12.95 0.97 -1.11
N SER A 84 11.81 0.67 -1.73
CA SER A 84 11.69 -0.04 -3.00
C SER A 84 10.82 0.79 -3.95
N GLY A 85 11.09 0.69 -5.25
CA GLY A 85 10.37 1.44 -6.28
C GLY A 85 9.08 0.77 -6.74
N SER A 86 8.88 -0.52 -6.43
CA SER A 86 7.74 -1.31 -6.90
C SER A 86 7.25 -2.32 -5.87
N PHE A 87 5.93 -2.48 -5.79
CA PHE A 87 5.28 -3.44 -4.91
C PHE A 87 4.16 -4.20 -5.62
N ASP A 88 4.08 -5.51 -5.36
CA ASP A 88 2.96 -6.37 -5.73
C ASP A 88 1.98 -6.47 -4.56
N ILE A 89 0.71 -6.16 -4.82
CA ILE A 89 -0.35 -6.08 -3.83
C ILE A 89 -1.37 -7.16 -4.17
N TYR A 90 -1.38 -8.21 -3.37
CA TYR A 90 -2.32 -9.32 -3.50
C TYR A 90 -3.52 -9.08 -2.60
N ILE A 91 -4.71 -9.15 -3.17
CA ILE A 91 -5.97 -8.90 -2.47
C ILE A 91 -6.86 -10.13 -2.55
N SER A 92 -7.14 -10.73 -1.39
CA SER A 92 -8.02 -11.88 -1.26
C SER A 92 -9.07 -11.66 -0.16
N ASN A 93 -10.13 -12.46 -0.17
CA ASN A 93 -11.15 -12.39 0.87
C ASN A 93 -10.57 -12.99 2.17
N SER A 94 -11.03 -12.54 3.34
CA SER A 94 -10.61 -13.10 4.64
C SER A 94 -10.87 -14.60 4.78
N LYS A 95 -11.66 -15.20 3.88
CA LYS A 95 -11.98 -16.62 3.83
C LYS A 95 -11.07 -17.47 2.92
N GLY A 96 -10.05 -16.91 2.26
CA GLY A 96 -9.13 -17.75 1.47
C GLY A 96 -7.89 -17.05 0.90
N LEU A 97 -6.74 -17.64 1.22
CA LEU A 97 -5.60 -17.81 0.30
C LEU A 97 -5.61 -19.27 -0.13
#